data_AF-A0A5B0X6Z2-F1
#
_entry.id   AF-A0A5B0X6Z2-F1
#
_cell.length_a   1.000
_cell.length_b   1.000
_cell.length_c   1.000
_cell.angle_alpha   90.00
_cell.angle_beta   90.00
_cell.angle_gamma   90.00
#
_symmetry.space_group_name_H-M   'P 1'
#
loop_
_entity.id
_entity.type
_entity.pdbx_description
1 polymer ?
#
loop_
_entity_poly.entity_id
_entity_poly.type
_entity_poly.pdbx_seq_one_letter_code
_entity_poly.pdbx_strand_id
1 'polypeptide(L)' 'MNTAILKVRVPEELKNAVVRAAQDNSLDMSSFVRLVLTRATKERHIPNATTQAAIRELESGGGTSVDTVDEFWDEIFK' A
#
# COMPACT_ATOMS: atom_id res chain seq x y z
N MET A 1 -6.21 29.81 -6.34
CA MET A 1 -5.77 28.55 -5.70
C MET A 1 -6.85 28.09 -4.75
N ASN A 2 -7.38 26.88 -4.92
CA ASN A 2 -8.26 26.28 -3.93
C ASN A 2 -7.37 25.46 -2.97
N THR A 3 -7.32 25.84 -1.69
CA THR A 3 -6.46 25.20 -0.69
C THR A 3 -7.32 24.67 0.45
N ALA A 4 -7.23 23.37 0.72
CA ALA A 4 -7.82 22.74 1.89
C ALA A 4 -6.71 22.43 2.91
N ILE A 5 -7.03 22.55 4.21
CA ILE A 5 -6.10 22.22 5.31
C ILE A 5 -6.45 20.86 5.89
N LEU A 6 -5.49 19.93 5.87
CA LEU A 6 -5.60 18.63 6.52
C LEU A 6 -4.92 18.69 7.89
N LYS A 7 -5.67 18.46 8.97
CA LYS A 7 -5.14 18.36 10.35
C LYS A 7 -5.29 16.92 10.83
N VAL A 8 -4.18 16.29 11.21
CA VAL A 8 -4.16 14.88 11.66
C VAL A 8 -3.38 14.78 12.95
N ARG A 9 -3.92 14.03 13.91
CA ARG A 9 -3.19 13.66 15.12
C ARG A 9 -2.36 12.41 14.83
N VAL A 10 -1.05 12.49 15.08
CA VAL A 10 -0.13 11.37 14.92
C VAL A 10 0.75 11.24 16.17
N PRO A 11 1.25 10.03 16.49
CA PRO A 11 2.29 9.86 17.50
C PRO A 11 3.54 10.67 17.14
N GLU A 12 4.27 11.16 18.15
CA GLU A 12 5.49 11.94 17.91
C GLU A 12 6.57 11.16 17.16
N GLU A 13 6.69 9.86 17.44
CA GLU A 13 7.62 8.97 16.75
C GLU A 13 7.36 8.96 15.23
N LEU A 14 6.10 8.81 14.83
CA LEU A 14 5.70 8.83 13.42
C LEU A 14 5.96 10.21 12.79
N LYS A 15 5.65 11.29 13.50
CA LYS A 15 5.95 12.66 13.04
C LYS A 15 7.43 12.82 12.73
N ASN A 16 8.30 12.37 13.63
CA ASN A 16 9.74 12.48 13.49
C ASN A 16 10.27 11.61 12.34
N ALA A 17 9.74 10.40 12.17
CA ALA A 17 10.09 9.52 11.05
C ALA A 17 9.74 10.16 9.68
N VAL A 18 8.55 10.77 9.58
CA VAL A 18 8.12 11.45 8.35
C VAL A 18 8.97 12.69 8.07
N VAL A 19 9.35 13.46 9.09
CA VAL A 19 10.25 14.62 8.90
C VAL A 19 11.60 14.19 8.37
N ARG A 20 12.18 13.10 8.89
CA ARG A 20 13.45 12.56 8.37
C ARG A 20 13.31 12.10 6.91
N ALA A 21 12.28 11.31 6.61
CA ALA A 21 12.03 10.86 5.24
C ALA A 21 11.82 12.02 4.26
N ALA A 22 11.17 13.11 4.69
CA ALA A 22 11.03 14.31 3.88
C ALA A 22 12.39 15.00 3.63
N GLN A 23 13.22 15.13 4.67
CA GLN A 23 14.57 15.72 4.57
C GLN A 23 15.50 14.92 3.66
N ASP A 24 15.47 13.59 3.73
CA ASP A 24 16.25 12.70 2.86
C ASP A 24 15.91 12.91 1.37
N ASN A 25 14.70 13.40 1.09
CA ASN A 25 14.23 13.73 -0.25
C ASN A 25 14.27 15.24 -0.56
N SER A 26 14.90 16.06 0.29
CA SER A 26 14.95 17.53 0.17
C SER A 26 13.56 18.20 0.10
N LEU A 27 12.57 17.63 0.79
CA LEU A 27 11.20 18.13 0.86
C LEU A 27 10.86 18.63 2.27
N ASP A 28 9.95 19.60 2.35
CA ASP A 28 9.26 19.88 3.61
C ASP A 28 8.18 18.81 3.90
N MET A 29 7.78 18.71 5.16
CA MET A 29 6.79 17.72 5.62
C MET A 29 5.47 17.79 4.84
N SER A 30 4.99 19.00 4.51
CA SER A 30 3.72 19.16 3.79
C SER A 30 3.85 18.72 2.34
N SER A 31 4.97 19.00 1.69
CA SER A 31 5.25 18.54 0.32
C SER A 31 5.38 17.02 0.25
N PHE A 32 6.05 16.41 1.22
CA PHE A 32 6.13 14.94 1.33
C PHE A 32 4.74 14.31 1.51
N VAL A 33 3.92 14.84 2.42
CA VAL A 33 2.53 14.35 2.63
C VAL A 33 1.69 14.49 1.36
N ARG A 34 1.77 15.62 0.64
CA ARG A 34 1.06 15.81 -0.63
C ARG A 34 1.50 14.79 -1.69
N LEU A 35 2.80 14.49 -1.77
CA LEU A 35 3.32 13.47 -2.68
C LEU A 35 2.74 12.10 -2.38
N VAL A 36 2.77 11.68 -1.11
CA VAL A 36 2.22 10.39 -0.67
C VAL A 36 0.71 10.32 -0.94
N LEU A 37 -0.05 11.37 -0.60
CA LEU A 37 -1.49 11.42 -0.88
C LEU A 37 -1.79 11.35 -2.38
N THR A 38 -0.98 12.02 -3.21
CA THR A 38 -1.12 11.95 -4.69
C THR A 38 -0.83 10.55 -5.22
N ARG A 39 0.12 9.83 -4.61
CA ARG A 39 0.39 8.43 -4.95
C ARG A 39 -0.79 7.54 -4.54
N ALA A 40 -1.30 7.72 -3.33
CA ALA A 40 -2.45 6.96 -2.82
C ALA A 40 -3.73 7.18 -3.62
N THR A 41 -3.91 8.31 -4.32
CA THR A 41 -5.05 8.49 -5.23
C THR A 41 -4.88 7.79 -6.57
N LYS A 42 -3.65 7.48 -6.97
CA LYS A 42 -3.34 6.71 -8.19
C LYS A 42 -3.32 5.21 -7.94
N GLU A 43 -2.78 4.79 -6.80
CA GLU A 43 -2.78 3.41 -6.33
C GLU A 43 -4.13 3.10 -5.68
N ARG A 44 -5.06 2.50 -6.43
CA ARG A 44 -6.45 2.32 -5.97
C ARG A 44 -6.55 1.52 -4.66
N HIS A 45 -5.58 0.66 -4.33
CA HIS A 45 -5.58 -0.16 -3.14
C HIS A 45 -4.15 -0.46 -2.68
N ILE A 46 -3.82 -0.12 -1.44
CA ILE A 46 -2.69 -0.72 -0.73
C ILE A 46 -3.23 -2.01 -0.11
N PRO A 47 -2.77 -3.21 -0.53
CA PRO A 47 -3.29 -4.46 0.02
C PRO A 47 -3.04 -4.51 1.53
N ASN A 48 -4.01 -5.02 2.30
CA ASN A 48 -3.82 -5.20 3.74
C ASN A 48 -2.77 -6.30 4.00
N ALA A 49 -2.34 -6.45 5.25
CA ALA A 49 -1.28 -7.41 5.61
C ALA A 49 -1.58 -8.84 5.14
N THR A 50 -2.83 -9.30 5.27
CA THR A 50 -3.26 -10.63 4.82
C THR A 50 -3.16 -10.79 3.31
N THR A 51 -3.62 -9.81 2.54
CA THR A 51 -3.52 -9.85 1.07
C THR A 51 -2.06 -9.77 0.62
N GLN A 52 -1.21 -8.97 1.27
CA GLN A 52 0.22 -8.93 0.97
C GLN A 52 0.91 -10.27 1.24
N ALA A 53 0.53 -10.96 2.30
CA ALA A 53 1.07 -12.30 2.61
C ALA A 53 0.67 -13.32 1.53
N ALA A 54 -0.60 -13.34 1.13
CA ALA A 54 -1.08 -14.23 0.06
C ALA A 54 -0.39 -13.96 -1.29
N ILE A 55 -0.15 -12.68 -1.64
CA ILE A 55 0.63 -12.32 -2.84
C ILE A 55 2.04 -12.90 -2.77
N ARG A 56 2.75 -12.73 -1.62
CA ARG A 56 4.11 -13.25 -1.45
C ARG A 56 4.18 -14.77 -1.53
N GLU A 57 3.19 -15.46 -0.99
CA GLU A 57 3.07 -16.92 -1.08
C GLU A 57 2.96 -17.37 -2.54
N LEU A 58 2.07 -16.74 -3.33
CA LEU A 58 1.90 -17.02 -4.75
C LEU A 58 3.19 -16.71 -5.55
N GLU A 59 3.83 -15.57 -5.29
CA GLU A 59 5.10 -15.19 -5.93
C GLU A 59 6.25 -16.16 -5.60
N SER A 60 6.21 -16.80 -4.41
CA SER A 60 7.18 -17.83 -4.01
C SER A 60 6.90 -19.22 -4.61
N GLY A 61 5.84 -19.35 -5.39
CA GLY A 61 5.44 -20.62 -6.01
C GLY A 61 4.54 -21.50 -5.14
N GLY A 62 3.95 -20.96 -4.06
CA GLY A 62 3.04 -21.69 -3.18
C GLY A 62 1.61 -21.85 -3.73
N GLY A 63 1.35 -21.42 -4.97
CA GLY A 63 0.03 -21.51 -5.59
C GLY A 63 -0.28 -22.90 -6.16
N THR A 64 -1.56 -23.26 -6.17
CA THR A 64 -2.06 -24.44 -6.89
C THR A 64 -2.17 -24.12 -8.39
N SER A 65 -1.63 -25.00 -9.23
CA SER A 65 -1.80 -24.94 -10.69
C SER A 65 -2.71 -26.06 -11.15
N VAL A 66 -3.55 -25.76 -12.13
CA VAL A 66 -4.49 -26.69 -12.77
C VAL A 66 -4.48 -26.43 -14.26
N ASP A 67 -4.82 -27.44 -15.06
CA ASP A 67 -4.67 -27.38 -16.52
C ASP A 67 -5.95 -26.89 -17.22
N THR A 68 -7.11 -27.01 -16.55
CA THR A 68 -8.41 -26.62 -17.11
C THR A 68 -9.25 -25.73 -16.19
N VAL A 69 -10.21 -25.02 -16.77
CA VAL A 69 -11.16 -24.18 -16.03
C VAL A 69 -12.10 -25.04 -15.16
N ASP A 70 -12.44 -26.25 -15.60
CA ASP A 70 -13.27 -27.16 -14.82
C ASP A 70 -12.53 -27.62 -13.56
N GLU A 71 -11.25 -28.02 -13.67
CA GLU A 71 -10.39 -28.35 -12.53
C GLU A 71 -10.21 -27.16 -11.57
N PHE A 72 -10.13 -25.93 -12.10
CA PHE A 72 -10.06 -24.71 -11.28
C PHE A 72 -11.30 -24.54 -10.41
N TRP A 73 -12.50 -24.74 -10.96
CA TRP A 73 -13.73 -24.64 -10.19
C TRP A 73 -13.89 -25.76 -9.18
N ASP A 74 -13.49 -26.99 -9.55
CA ASP A 74 -13.46 -28.11 -8.62
C ASP A 74 -12.54 -27.81 -7.43
N GLU A 75 -11.37 -27.21 -7.64
CA GLU A 75 -10.44 -26.85 -6.56
C GLU A 75 -11.00 -25.77 -5.63
N ILE A 76 -11.71 -24.76 -6.17
CA ILE A 76 -12.26 -23.64 -5.39
C ILE A 76 -13.42 -24.08 -4.49
N PHE A 77 -14.24 -25.02 -4.95
CA PHE A 77 -15.49 -25.40 -4.27
C PHE A 77 -15.40 -26.75 -3.51
N LYS A 78 -14.18 -27.27 -3.30
CA LYS A 78 -13.91 -28.37 -2.37
C LYS A 78 -14.31 -28.02 -0.93
#